data_AF-A0A5K1H160-F1
#
_entry.id   AF-A0A5K1H160-F1
#
_cell.length_a   1.000
_cell.length_b   1.000
_cell.length_c   1.000
_cell.angle_alpha   90.00
_cell.angle_beta   90.00
_cell.angle_gamma   90.00
#
_symmetry.space_group_name_H-M   'P 1'
#
loop_
_entity.id
_entity.type
_entity.pdbx_description
1 polymer ?
#
loop_
_entity_poly.entity_id
_entity_poly.type
_entity_poly.pdbx_seq_one_letter_code
_entity_poly.pdbx_strand_id
1 'polypeptide(L)' 'ALMVLTLKVISCSINYNDGLLKEEGLREAQKKYRLLKCPSLLEYVGYCLCCGSHFAGPVYEMKDYLEWTERKG' A
#
# COMPACT_ATOMS: atom_id res chain seq x y z
N ALA A 1 -8.13 15.86 -1.34
CA ALA A 1 -8.05 14.95 -2.49
C ALA A 1 -6.61 14.72 -2.95
N LEU A 2 -5.94 15.70 -3.55
CA LEU A 2 -4.57 15.52 -4.11
C LEU A 2 -3.54 15.05 -3.07
N MET A 3 -3.58 15.60 -1.86
CA MET A 3 -2.65 15.24 -0.77
C MET A 3 -2.69 13.74 -0.41
N VAL A 4 -3.89 13.18 -0.23
CA VAL A 4 -4.06 11.77 0.18
C VAL A 4 -3.60 10.83 -0.94
N LEU A 5 -3.91 11.16 -2.20
CA LEU A 5 -3.42 10.42 -3.35
C LEU A 5 -1.89 10.42 -3.42
N THR A 6 -1.25 11.58 -3.25
CA THR A 6 0.22 11.66 -3.24
C THR A 6 0.83 10.82 -2.14
N LEU A 7 0.25 10.84 -0.93
CA LEU A 7 0.70 9.99 0.18
C LEU A 7 0.58 8.50 -0.14
N LYS A 8 -0.55 8.08 -0.71
CA LYS A 8 -0.79 6.69 -1.15
C LYS A 8 0.23 6.22 -2.20
N VAL A 9 0.54 7.08 -3.17
CA VAL A 9 1.52 6.79 -4.24
C VAL A 9 2.93 6.61 -3.63
N ILE A 10 3.33 7.53 -2.75
CA ILE A 10 4.64 7.47 -2.07
C ILE A 10 4.72 6.22 -1.18
N SER A 11 3.70 5.96 -0.37
CA SER A 11 3.62 4.77 0.50
C SER A 11 3.74 3.48 -0.31
N CYS A 12 2.98 3.35 -1.42
CA CYS A 12 3.07 2.18 -2.29
C CYS A 12 4.48 1.98 -2.85
N SER A 13 5.16 3.08 -3.23
CA SER A 13 6.52 3.05 -3.77
C SER A 13 7.54 2.59 -2.71
N ILE A 14 7.43 3.11 -1.48
CA ILE A 14 8.30 2.74 -0.37
C ILE A 14 8.06 1.29 0.05
N ASN A 15 6.80 0.86 0.17
CA ASN A 15 6.47 -0.52 0.54
C ASN A 15 6.97 -1.53 -0.50
N TYR A 16 6.94 -1.17 -1.78
CA TYR A 16 7.51 -1.99 -2.85
C TYR A 16 9.03 -2.06 -2.74
N ASN A 17 9.70 -0.93 -2.51
CA ASN A 17 11.14 -0.90 -2.26
C ASN A 17 11.55 -1.76 -1.05
N ASP A 18 10.79 -1.67 0.05
CA ASP A 18 11.02 -2.48 1.26
C ASP A 18 10.83 -3.99 0.99
N GLY A 19 10.04 -4.36 -0.01
CA GLY A 19 9.89 -5.75 -0.47
C GLY A 19 11.11 -6.31 -1.20
N LEU A 20 11.99 -5.45 -1.73
CA LEU A 20 13.23 -5.83 -2.42
C LEU A 20 14.41 -6.02 -1.46
N LEU A 21 14.30 -5.51 -0.22
CA LEU A 21 15.33 -5.60 0.81
C LEU A 21 15.27 -6.94 1.57
N LYS A 22 16.40 -7.36 2.14
CA LYS A 22 16.48 -8.53 3.02
C LYS A 22 15.77 -8.27 4.35
N GLU A 23 15.05 -9.27 4.86
CA GLU A 23 14.30 -9.18 6.13
C GLU A 23 15.12 -8.80 7.35
N GLU A 24 16.39 -9.20 7.38
CA GLU A 24 17.30 -9.06 8.52
C GLU A 24 17.54 -7.59 8.92
N GLY A 25 17.34 -6.64 8.00
CA GLY A 25 17.51 -5.20 8.25
C GLY A 25 16.21 -4.39 8.32
N LEU A 26 15.05 -5.02 8.15
CA LEU A 26 13.75 -4.33 8.11
C LEU A 26 13.18 -4.14 9.51
N ARG A 27 12.61 -2.95 9.80
CA ARG A 27 11.80 -2.74 11.01
C ARG A 27 10.53 -3.57 10.95
N GLU A 28 9.93 -3.87 12.11
CA GLU A 28 8.69 -4.64 12.19
C GLU A 28 7.55 -4.05 11.35
N ALA A 29 7.40 -2.72 11.34
CA ALA A 29 6.43 -2.04 10.48
C ALA A 29 6.70 -2.25 8.98
N GLN A 30 7.97 -2.27 8.57
CA GLN A 30 8.35 -2.48 7.17
C GLN A 30 8.11 -3.95 6.77
N LYS A 31 8.45 -4.90 7.64
CA LYS A 31 8.10 -6.33 7.45
C LYS A 31 6.59 -6.51 7.31
N LYS A 32 5.81 -5.78 8.11
CA LYS A 32 4.35 -5.81 8.06
C LYS A 32 3.84 -5.29 6.72
N TYR A 33 4.30 -4.15 6.20
CA TYR A 33 3.66 -3.50 5.03
C TYR A 33 4.37 -3.69 3.68
N ARG A 34 5.55 -4.32 3.66
CA ARG A 34 6.29 -4.56 2.41
C ARG A 34 5.47 -5.32 1.36
N LEU A 35 5.67 -4.95 0.10
CA LEU A 35 5.07 -5.61 -1.05
C LEU A 35 6.10 -6.50 -1.73
N LEU A 36 5.95 -7.82 -1.60
CA LEU A 36 6.84 -8.80 -2.23
C LEU A 36 6.62 -8.95 -3.74
N LYS A 37 5.51 -8.42 -4.25
CA LYS A 37 5.14 -8.44 -5.66
C LYS A 37 4.66 -7.06 -6.07
N CYS A 38 4.93 -6.69 -7.31
CA CYS A 38 4.42 -5.45 -7.89
C CYS A 38 2.91 -5.59 -8.08
N PRO A 39 2.09 -4.67 -7.57
CA PRO A 39 0.65 -4.70 -7.81
C PRO A 39 0.36 -4.49 -9.29
N SER A 40 -0.69 -5.16 -9.78
CA SER A 40 -1.21 -4.93 -11.12
C SER A 40 -1.78 -3.53 -11.27
N LEU A 41 -1.91 -3.07 -12.52
CA LEU A 41 -2.49 -1.76 -12.81
C LEU A 41 -3.90 -1.62 -12.22
N LEU A 42 -4.70 -2.69 -12.24
CA LEU A 42 -6.06 -2.68 -11.70
C LEU A 42 -6.06 -2.56 -10.17
N GLU A 43 -5.19 -3.29 -9.48
CA GLU A 43 -5.06 -3.20 -8.01
C GLU A 43 -4.58 -1.82 -7.59
N TYR A 44 -3.60 -1.26 -8.29
CA TYR A 44 -3.07 0.07 -8.01
C TYR A 44 -4.11 1.17 -8.25
N VAL A 45 -4.83 1.12 -9.37
CA VAL A 45 -5.91 2.08 -9.67
C VAL A 45 -7.06 1.92 -8.67
N GLY A 46 -7.42 0.68 -8.31
CA GLY A 46 -8.42 0.40 -7.27
C GLY A 46 -8.02 0.95 -5.91
N TYR A 47 -6.76 0.76 -5.49
CA TYR A 47 -6.22 1.34 -4.26
C TYR A 47 -6.28 2.86 -4.26
N CYS A 48 -5.88 3.49 -5.37
CA CYS A 48 -5.95 4.93 -5.52
C CYS A 48 -7.40 5.42 -5.44
N LEU A 49 -8.33 4.83 -6.21
CA LEU A 49 -9.71 5.29 -6.38
C LEU A 49 -10.70 4.78 -5.32
N CYS A 50 -10.31 3.89 -4.41
CA CYS A 50 -11.20 3.35 -3.38
C CYS A 50 -11.85 4.48 -2.54
N CYS A 51 -13.16 4.67 -2.74
CA CYS A 51 -13.91 5.89 -2.43
C CYS A 51 -14.01 6.25 -0.93
N GLY A 52 -13.73 5.31 -0.02
CA GLY A 52 -13.83 5.53 1.44
C GLY A 52 -12.77 6.46 2.02
N SER A 53 -11.61 6.65 1.36
CA SER A 53 -10.51 7.49 1.87
C SER A 53 -10.05 8.59 0.92
N HIS A 54 -10.72 8.75 -0.22
CA HIS A 54 -10.24 9.60 -1.32
C HIS A 54 -10.24 11.11 -1.00
N PHE A 55 -11.18 11.57 -0.16
CA PHE A 55 -11.33 13.00 0.16
C PHE A 55 -10.91 13.38 1.58
N ALA A 56 -11.22 12.55 2.59
CA ALA A 56 -10.95 12.85 4.00
C ALA A 56 -10.78 11.61 4.92
N GLY A 57 -10.68 10.40 4.36
CA GLY A 57 -10.51 9.20 5.18
C GLY A 57 -9.05 8.94 5.54
N PRO A 58 -8.79 8.06 6.52
CA PRO A 58 -7.44 7.72 6.94
C PRO A 58 -6.63 7.11 5.79
N VAL A 59 -5.34 7.44 5.75
CA VAL A 59 -4.37 6.77 4.85
C VAL A 59 -4.18 5.34 5.37
N TYR A 60 -4.22 4.37 4.45
CA TYR A 60 -3.92 2.97 4.71
C TYR A 60 -2.94 2.47 3.65
N GLU A 61 -2.21 1.41 3.99
CA GLU A 61 -1.14 0.89 3.16
C GLU A 61 -1.70 0.01 2.02
N MET A 62 -0.98 -0.05 0.90
CA MET A 62 -1.36 -0.89 -0.25
C MET A 62 -1.51 -2.37 0.14
N LYS A 63 -0.72 -2.85 1.10
CA LYS A 63 -0.79 -4.24 1.55
C LYS A 63 -2.12 -4.55 2.23
N ASP A 64 -2.60 -3.66 3.11
CA ASP A 64 -3.90 -3.83 3.79
C ASP A 64 -5.05 -3.85 2.77
N TYR A 65 -4.94 -3.03 1.72
CA TYR A 65 -5.91 -3.02 0.62
C TYR A 65 -5.93 -4.36 -0.12
N LEU A 66 -4.77 -4.91 -0.49
CA LEU A 66 -4.67 -6.21 -1.16
C LEU A 66 -5.24 -7.33 -0.27
N GLU A 67 -4.84 -7.39 1.00
CA GLU A 67 -5.33 -8.40 1.94
C GLU A 67 -6.85 -8.33 2.13
N TRP A 68 -7.42 -7.13 2.21
CA TRP A 68 -8.86 -6.92 2.23
C TRP A 68 -9.55 -7.40 0.94
N THR A 69 -9.00 -7.07 -0.24
CA THR A 69 -9.58 -7.53 -1.52
C THR A 69 -9.50 -9.04 -1.71
N GLU A 70 -8.49 -9.69 -1.11
CA GLU A 70 -8.32 -11.15 -1.12
C GLU A 70 -9.14 -11.86 -0.02
N ARG A 71 -9.90 -11.12 0.80
CA ARG A 71 -10.66 -11.62 1.96
C ARG A 71 -9.78 -12.32 3.00
N LYS A 72 -8.54 -11.85 3.17
CA LYS A 72 -7.58 -12.34 4.17
C LYS A 72 -7.52 -11.45 5.41
N GLY A 73 -8.34 -10.41 5.47
CA GLY A 73 -8.39 -9.39 6.55
C GLY A 73 -9.62 -9.52 7.44
#